data_AF-A0A932TD97-F1
#
_entry.id   AF-A0A932TD97-F1
#
_cell.length_a   1.000
_cell.length_b   1.000
_cell.length_c   1.000
_cell.angle_alpha   90.00
_cell.angle_beta   90.00
_cell.angle_gamma   90.00
#
_symmetry.space_group_name_H-M   'P 1'
#
loop_
_entity.id
_entity.type
_entity.pdbx_description
1 polymer ?
#
loop_
_entity_poly.entity_id
_entity_poly.type
_entity_poly.pdbx_seq_one_letter_code
_entity_poly.pdbx_strand_id
1 'polypeptide(L)'
;MDVWVVVAAGGGRPDIVAVSYAVPVSNNQVREDYRALARSLNRAVVTPKIQRRRDLPGESVSVGAEANLTGLVNWQIGRLNLDALLETFKRYRHTAVSFFLWAPFQLKWPTGGETRGPVRWQLTSRNPFSVTYHIWIDQSRGIPQTLPSLQPSGIGWGPVIGIGLIALIAGMGIFWIAHTVLRQRHAIPPASEDPECGSISKS
;
A
#
# COMPACT_ATOMS: atom_id res chain seq x y z
N MET A 1 2.90 -22.29 16.75
CA MET A 1 2.55 -20.88 16.53
C MET A 1 3.15 -20.08 17.66
N ASP A 2 3.93 -19.05 17.33
CA ASP A 2 4.74 -18.34 18.32
C ASP A 2 4.09 -17.01 18.72
N VAL A 3 3.41 -16.36 17.77
CA VAL A 3 2.72 -15.09 17.97
C VAL A 3 1.38 -15.09 17.26
N TRP A 4 0.37 -14.53 17.93
CA TRP A 4 -0.93 -14.22 17.36
C TRP A 4 -1.15 -12.71 17.41
N VAL A 5 -1.41 -12.10 16.26
CA VAL A 5 -1.72 -10.68 16.12
C VAL A 5 -3.19 -10.53 15.75
N VAL A 6 -3.92 -9.72 16.51
CA VAL A 6 -5.27 -9.27 16.18
C VAL A 6 -5.23 -7.79 15.85
N VAL A 7 -5.79 -7.42 14.71
CA VAL A 7 -5.97 -6.03 14.30
C VAL A 7 -7.47 -5.76 14.18
N ALA A 8 -8.03 -4.94 15.06
CA ALA A 8 -9.39 -4.46 14.93
C ALA A 8 -9.38 -3.06 14.31
N ALA A 9 -9.75 -2.96 13.04
CA ALA A 9 -9.63 -1.74 12.23
C ALA A 9 -11.01 -1.23 11.81
N GLY A 10 -11.28 0.05 12.05
CA GLY A 10 -12.52 0.72 11.64
C GLY A 10 -12.16 1.94 10.81
N GLY A 11 -12.69 2.07 9.59
CA GLY A 11 -12.31 3.04 8.55
C GLY A 11 -12.42 4.55 8.86
N GLY A 12 -12.39 4.94 10.13
CA GLY A 12 -12.30 6.31 10.64
C GLY A 12 -11.83 6.41 12.09
N ARG A 13 -11.32 5.33 12.70
CA ARG A 13 -10.79 5.28 14.08
C ARG A 13 -9.39 4.67 14.08
N PRO A 14 -8.60 4.91 15.14
CA PRO A 14 -7.36 4.16 15.33
C PRO A 14 -7.60 2.65 15.33
N ASP A 15 -6.77 1.89 14.62
CA ASP A 15 -6.84 0.43 14.67
C ASP A 15 -6.33 -0.03 16.04
N ILE A 16 -6.98 -1.01 16.66
CA ILE A 16 -6.48 -1.65 17.87
C ILE A 16 -5.63 -2.83 17.45
N VAL A 17 -4.37 -2.85 17.84
CA VAL A 17 -3.44 -3.94 17.59
C VAL A 17 -3.18 -4.65 18.89
N ALA A 18 -3.65 -5.88 18.99
CA ALA A 18 -3.39 -6.79 20.11
C ALA A 18 -2.44 -7.91 19.68
N VAL A 19 -1.43 -8.20 20.50
CA VAL A 19 -0.44 -9.24 20.25
C VAL A 19 -0.42 -10.19 21.42
N SER A 20 -0.53 -11.48 21.16
CA SER A 20 -0.37 -12.56 22.12
C SER A 20 0.87 -13.38 21.77
N TYR A 21 1.73 -13.60 22.75
CA TYR A 21 2.97 -14.34 22.61
C TYR A 21 2.82 -15.71 23.26
N ALA A 22 3.03 -16.77 22.48
CA ALA A 22 3.03 -18.16 22.97
C ALA A 22 4.40 -18.56 23.56
N VAL A 23 5.43 -17.73 23.36
CA VAL A 23 6.77 -17.89 23.93
C VAL A 23 7.05 -16.82 24.97
N PRO A 24 7.91 -17.09 25.99
CA PRO A 24 8.27 -16.09 26.98
C PRO A 24 8.89 -14.85 26.33
N VAL A 25 8.37 -13.67 26.68
CA VAL A 25 8.90 -12.37 26.23
C VAL A 25 8.98 -11.38 27.40
N SER A 26 9.98 -10.52 27.37
CA SER A 26 10.12 -9.45 28.36
C SER A 26 9.24 -8.24 28.01
N ASN A 27 8.90 -7.42 29.00
CA ASN A 27 8.13 -6.18 28.75
C ASN A 27 8.91 -5.21 27.83
N ASN A 28 10.24 -5.21 27.89
CA ASN A 28 11.07 -4.38 27.03
C ASN A 28 11.02 -4.85 25.57
N GLN A 29 11.01 -6.17 25.36
CA GLN A 29 10.86 -6.76 24.04
C GLN A 29 9.50 -6.45 23.43
N VAL A 30 8.42 -6.57 24.21
CA VAL A 30 7.07 -6.18 23.76
C VAL A 30 7.02 -4.70 23.36
N ARG A 31 7.62 -3.80 24.14
CA ARG A 31 7.69 -2.37 23.80
C ARG A 31 8.49 -2.12 22.53
N GLU A 32 9.59 -2.86 22.33
CA GLU A 32 10.42 -2.74 21.13
C GLU A 32 9.66 -3.20 19.88
N ASP A 33 8.80 -4.21 19.99
CA ASP A 33 7.93 -4.64 18.88
C ASP A 33 6.96 -3.55 18.47
N TYR A 34 6.26 -2.94 19.42
CA TYR A 34 5.34 -1.85 19.10
C TYR A 34 6.07 -0.62 18.54
N ARG A 35 7.32 -0.37 18.96
CA ARG A 35 8.18 0.67 18.35
C ARG A 35 8.59 0.32 16.93
N ALA A 36 8.99 -0.92 16.68
CA ALA A 36 9.33 -1.41 15.34
C ALA A 36 8.12 -1.33 14.42
N LEU A 37 6.95 -1.74 14.91
CA LEU A 37 5.69 -1.65 14.17
C LEU A 37 5.33 -0.21 13.84
N ALA A 38 5.36 0.70 14.83
CA ALA A 38 5.09 2.12 14.59
C ALA A 38 6.06 2.73 13.57
N ARG A 39 7.36 2.41 13.65
CA ARG A 39 8.36 2.84 12.66
C ARG A 39 8.06 2.32 11.25
N SER A 40 7.74 1.02 11.13
CA SER A 40 7.42 0.40 9.82
C SER A 40 6.17 1.01 9.16
N LEU A 41 5.26 1.55 9.96
CA LEU A 41 4.06 2.24 9.51
C LEU A 41 4.24 3.75 9.33
N ASN A 42 5.44 4.29 9.61
CA ASN A 42 5.71 5.72 9.69
C ASN A 42 4.70 6.45 10.59
N ARG A 43 4.59 5.97 11.84
CA ARG A 43 3.68 6.48 12.88
C ARG A 43 4.46 6.81 14.14
N ALA A 44 3.85 7.66 14.98
CA ALA A 44 4.36 7.94 16.30
C ALA A 44 4.43 6.65 17.13
N VAL A 45 5.48 6.54 17.95
CA VAL A 45 5.65 5.42 18.88
C VAL A 45 4.49 5.39 19.86
N VAL A 46 3.96 4.20 20.10
CA VAL A 46 2.86 3.96 21.03
C VAL A 46 3.33 3.15 22.21
N THR A 47 2.76 3.40 23.39
CA THR A 47 3.02 2.62 24.60
C THR A 47 1.95 1.53 24.72
N PRO A 48 2.31 0.24 24.56
CA PRO A 48 1.33 -0.83 24.70
C PRO A 48 0.95 -1.04 26.16
N LYS A 49 -0.32 -1.36 26.38
CA LYS A 49 -0.80 -1.92 27.64
C LYS A 49 -0.46 -3.40 27.66
N ILE A 50 0.50 -3.78 28.50
CA ILE A 50 1.00 -5.16 28.62
C ILE A 50 0.21 -5.88 29.72
N GLN A 51 -0.29 -7.07 29.41
CA GLN A 51 -1.00 -7.93 30.32
C GLN A 51 -0.30 -9.29 30.37
N ARG A 52 -0.22 -9.88 31.56
CA ARG A 52 0.30 -11.24 31.73
C ARG A 52 -0.84 -12.09 32.25
N ARG A 53 -1.13 -13.18 31.55
CA ARG A 53 -2.17 -14.11 31.96
C ARG A 53 -1.54 -15.47 32.25
N ARG A 54 -2.04 -16.11 33.30
CA ARG A 54 -1.82 -17.52 33.58
C ARG A 54 -3.21 -18.13 33.58
N ASP A 55 -3.51 -18.91 32.55
CA ASP A 55 -4.85 -19.45 32.37
C ASP A 55 -5.09 -20.63 33.32
N LEU A 56 -4.09 -21.49 33.54
CA LEU A 56 -4.17 -22.58 34.53
C LEU A 56 -2.93 -22.68 35.45
N PRO A 57 -3.07 -23.26 36.67
CA PRO A 57 -1.94 -23.60 37.51
C PRO A 57 -0.99 -24.58 36.79
N GLY A 58 0.30 -24.25 36.73
CA GLY A 58 1.31 -25.05 36.03
C GLY A 58 1.53 -24.71 34.55
N GLU A 59 0.69 -23.85 33.96
CA GLU A 59 0.92 -23.36 32.59
C GLU A 59 1.96 -22.24 32.53
N SER A 60 2.59 -22.14 31.36
CA SER A 60 3.47 -21.01 31.04
C SER A 60 2.68 -19.71 31.03
N VAL A 61 3.26 -18.64 31.58
CA VAL A 61 2.64 -17.32 31.57
C VAL A 61 2.58 -16.82 30.12
N SER A 62 1.37 -16.60 29.61
CA SER A 62 1.16 -15.95 28.33
C SER A 62 1.28 -14.43 28.50
N VAL A 63 1.93 -13.78 27.54
CA VAL A 63 2.05 -12.32 27.51
C VAL A 63 1.14 -11.80 26.40
N GLY A 64 0.26 -10.87 26.75
CA GLY A 64 -0.56 -10.12 25.83
C GLY A 64 -0.20 -8.65 25.87
N ALA A 65 -0.40 -7.95 24.76
CA ALA A 65 -0.24 -6.51 24.70
C ALA A 65 -1.25 -5.91 23.73
N GLU A 66 -1.68 -4.68 24.00
CA GLU A 66 -2.61 -3.94 23.12
C GLU A 66 -2.18 -2.47 23.00
N ALA A 67 -2.31 -1.88 21.81
CA ALA A 67 -2.15 -0.45 21.58
C ALA A 67 -2.98 0.02 20.38
N ASN A 68 -3.26 1.31 20.33
CA ASN A 68 -3.89 1.96 19.17
C ASN A 68 -2.82 2.34 18.15
N LEU A 69 -2.90 1.81 16.92
CA LEU A 69 -1.92 2.08 15.86
C LEU A 69 -2.59 1.99 14.49
N THR A 70 -2.54 3.08 13.71
CA THR A 70 -3.17 3.13 12.37
C THR A 70 -2.23 2.72 11.25
N GLY A 71 -2.81 2.33 10.12
CA GLY A 71 -2.09 2.13 8.86
C GLY A 71 -1.82 0.67 8.52
N LEU A 72 -2.34 -0.25 9.32
CA LEU A 72 -2.32 -1.68 9.00
C LEU A 72 -3.38 -2.05 7.96
N VAL A 73 -4.44 -1.25 7.85
CA VAL A 73 -5.49 -1.42 6.85
C VAL A 73 -5.61 -0.16 5.99
N ASN A 74 -5.44 -0.31 4.69
CA ASN A 74 -5.74 0.72 3.72
C ASN A 74 -7.06 0.41 3.02
N TRP A 75 -8.12 1.05 3.50
CA TRP A 75 -9.49 0.91 3.02
C TRP A 75 -9.68 1.33 1.57
N GLN A 76 -8.99 2.39 1.12
CA GLN A 76 -9.18 2.96 -0.22
C GLN A 76 -8.75 2.01 -1.32
N ILE A 77 -7.61 1.34 -1.13
CA ILE A 77 -7.02 0.44 -2.13
C ILE A 77 -7.19 -1.04 -1.76
N GLY A 78 -7.91 -1.35 -0.68
CA GLY A 78 -8.18 -2.74 -0.26
C GLY A 78 -6.91 -3.50 0.13
N ARG A 79 -5.95 -2.84 0.81
CA ARG A 79 -4.66 -3.44 1.17
C ARG A 79 -4.48 -3.62 2.66
N LEU A 80 -3.88 -4.75 3.05
CA LEU A 80 -3.41 -5.00 4.40
C LEU A 80 -1.89 -4.90 4.43
N ASN A 81 -1.34 -4.18 5.41
CA ASN A 81 0.10 -3.96 5.53
C ASN A 81 0.77 -5.11 6.29
N LEU A 82 0.86 -6.27 5.64
CA LEU A 82 1.53 -7.44 6.20
C LEU A 82 3.05 -7.25 6.29
N ASP A 83 3.66 -6.39 5.47
CA ASP A 83 5.10 -6.09 5.50
C ASP A 83 5.53 -5.49 6.84
N ALA A 84 4.74 -4.55 7.37
CA ALA A 84 4.96 -3.96 8.69
C ALA A 84 4.96 -5.01 9.81
N LEU A 85 4.02 -5.97 9.74
CA LEU A 85 3.91 -7.06 10.70
C LEU A 85 5.07 -8.06 10.55
N LEU A 86 5.43 -8.40 9.32
CA LEU A 86 6.55 -9.28 9.01
C LEU A 86 7.87 -8.75 9.56
N GLU A 87 8.18 -7.48 9.26
CA GLU A 87 9.42 -6.86 9.71
C GLU A 87 9.50 -6.79 11.24
N THR A 88 8.37 -6.48 11.90
CA THR A 88 8.26 -6.43 13.36
C THR A 88 8.46 -7.80 14.00
N PHE A 89 7.82 -8.84 13.44
CA PHE A 89 7.76 -10.17 14.03
C PHE A 89 8.75 -11.16 13.41
N LYS A 90 9.76 -10.69 12.66
CA LYS A 90 10.71 -11.55 11.92
C LYS A 90 11.50 -12.55 12.76
N ARG A 91 11.61 -12.31 14.06
CA ARG A 91 12.24 -13.23 15.02
C ARG A 91 11.39 -14.45 15.38
N TYR A 92 10.11 -14.45 15.02
CA TYR A 92 9.20 -15.57 15.23
C TYR A 92 9.09 -16.42 13.98
N ARG A 93 9.02 -17.74 14.13
CA ARG A 93 8.97 -18.66 13.00
C ARG A 93 7.58 -18.76 12.43
N HIS A 94 6.56 -18.67 13.29
CA HIS A 94 5.16 -18.78 12.88
C HIS A 94 4.28 -17.72 13.55
N THR A 95 3.74 -16.80 12.75
CA THR A 95 2.83 -15.74 13.18
C THR A 95 1.46 -15.92 12.54
N ALA A 96 0.41 -15.97 13.34
CA ALA A 96 -0.97 -15.84 12.87
C ALA A 96 -1.41 -14.39 12.98
N VAL A 97 -2.07 -13.86 11.95
CA VAL A 97 -2.57 -12.49 11.91
C VAL A 97 -4.04 -12.51 11.54
N SER A 98 -4.89 -11.97 12.40
CA SER A 98 -6.32 -11.83 12.16
C SER A 98 -6.72 -10.37 12.14
N PHE A 99 -7.32 -9.93 11.04
CA PHE A 99 -7.94 -8.62 10.92
C PHE A 99 -9.45 -8.77 11.19
N PHE A 100 -9.99 -7.94 12.09
CA PHE A 100 -11.41 -7.72 12.29
C PHE A 100 -11.75 -6.31 11.81
N LEU A 101 -12.73 -6.23 10.94
CA LEU A 101 -13.01 -5.05 10.14
C LEU A 101 -14.43 -4.60 10.47
N TRP A 102 -14.57 -3.37 10.97
CA TRP A 102 -15.88 -2.85 11.40
C TRP A 102 -16.83 -2.50 10.23
N ALA A 103 -16.33 -2.56 9.00
CA ALA A 103 -17.10 -2.33 7.78
C ALA A 103 -16.66 -3.33 6.71
N PRO A 104 -17.50 -3.62 5.69
CA PRO A 104 -17.13 -4.50 4.59
C PRO A 104 -15.85 -4.03 3.90
N PHE A 105 -14.87 -4.92 3.82
CA PHE A 105 -13.56 -4.64 3.24
C PHE A 105 -13.33 -5.49 1.99
N GLN A 106 -13.09 -4.80 0.87
CA GLN A 106 -12.74 -5.45 -0.38
C GLN A 106 -11.24 -5.69 -0.45
N LEU A 107 -10.79 -6.82 0.09
CA LEU A 107 -9.38 -7.23 0.02
C LEU A 107 -8.93 -7.39 -1.44
N LYS A 108 -7.98 -6.55 -1.87
CA LYS A 108 -7.29 -6.62 -3.15
C LYS A 108 -5.87 -7.17 -3.02
N TRP A 109 -5.20 -6.95 -1.89
CA TRP A 109 -3.87 -7.49 -1.62
C TRP A 109 -3.52 -7.57 -0.13
N PRO A 110 -2.73 -8.56 0.32
CA PRO A 110 -2.38 -9.79 -0.39
C PRO A 110 -3.60 -10.70 -0.60
N THR A 111 -3.50 -11.68 -1.51
CA THR A 111 -4.56 -12.68 -1.74
C THR A 111 -3.93 -14.07 -1.86
N GLY A 112 -4.59 -15.10 -1.32
CA GLY A 112 -4.09 -16.47 -1.38
C GLY A 112 -2.83 -16.67 -0.52
N GLY A 113 -1.91 -17.52 -0.99
CA GLY A 113 -0.63 -17.76 -0.32
C GLY A 113 0.50 -17.93 -1.33
N GLU A 114 1.70 -17.54 -0.93
CA GLU A 114 2.91 -17.58 -1.75
C GLU A 114 4.11 -17.77 -0.83
N THR A 115 5.23 -18.20 -1.42
CA THR A 115 6.53 -18.26 -0.74
C THR A 115 7.52 -17.38 -1.50
N ARG A 116 8.20 -16.49 -0.77
CA ARG A 116 9.20 -15.56 -1.30
C ARG A 116 10.41 -15.52 -0.37
N GLY A 117 11.53 -16.06 -0.85
CA GLY A 117 12.74 -16.20 -0.03
C GLY A 117 12.46 -16.98 1.26
N PRO A 118 12.85 -16.47 2.45
CA PRO A 118 12.59 -17.15 3.72
C PRO A 118 11.14 -17.02 4.18
N VAL A 119 10.28 -16.25 3.50
CA VAL A 119 8.92 -15.96 3.96
C VAL A 119 7.90 -16.78 3.18
N ARG A 120 6.98 -17.42 3.89
CA ARG A 120 5.76 -18.00 3.33
C ARG A 120 4.56 -17.38 4.02
N TRP A 121 3.52 -17.03 3.27
CA TRP A 121 2.24 -16.62 3.84
C TRP A 121 1.08 -17.38 3.20
N GLN A 122 -0.01 -17.50 3.93
CA GLN A 122 -1.21 -18.16 3.46
C GLN A 122 -2.45 -17.49 4.06
N LEU A 123 -3.34 -17.03 3.19
CA LEU A 123 -4.69 -16.62 3.53
C LEU A 123 -5.49 -17.87 3.94
N THR A 124 -5.89 -17.96 5.21
CA THR A 124 -6.64 -19.10 5.75
C THR A 124 -8.14 -18.84 5.85
N SER A 125 -8.53 -17.59 6.04
CA SER A 125 -9.94 -17.18 6.09
C SER A 125 -10.13 -15.80 5.48
N ARG A 126 -11.21 -15.64 4.74
CA ARG A 126 -11.61 -14.36 4.13
C ARG A 126 -13.12 -14.24 4.14
N ASN A 127 -13.61 -13.21 4.81
CA ASN A 127 -14.98 -12.71 4.66
C ASN A 127 -14.95 -11.16 4.65
N PRO A 128 -16.07 -10.48 4.38
CA PRO A 128 -16.08 -9.01 4.30
C PRO A 128 -15.65 -8.29 5.59
N PHE A 129 -15.74 -8.94 6.75
CA PHE A 129 -15.48 -8.34 8.06
C PHE A 129 -14.25 -8.94 8.75
N SER A 130 -13.60 -9.93 8.14
CA SER A 130 -12.45 -10.59 8.73
C SER A 130 -11.55 -11.25 7.69
N VAL A 131 -10.25 -11.12 7.92
CA VAL A 131 -9.22 -11.73 7.08
C VAL A 131 -8.14 -12.32 7.99
N THR A 132 -7.80 -13.59 7.81
CA THR A 132 -6.77 -14.26 8.61
C THR A 132 -5.66 -14.81 7.73
N TYR A 133 -4.43 -14.55 8.14
CA TYR A 133 -3.21 -15.06 7.53
C TYR A 133 -2.42 -15.90 8.52
N HIS A 134 -1.75 -16.92 7.99
CA HIS A 134 -0.63 -17.56 8.65
C HIS A 134 0.64 -17.19 7.89
N ILE A 135 1.67 -16.82 8.64
CA ILE A 135 2.97 -16.39 8.10
C ILE A 135 4.06 -17.23 8.75
N TRP A 136 4.91 -17.82 7.91
CA TRP A 136 6.07 -18.61 8.32
C TRP A 136 7.35 -17.94 7.83
N ILE A 137 8.37 -17.94 8.68
CA ILE A 137 9.69 -17.42 8.36
C ILE A 137 10.70 -18.54 8.60
N ASP A 138 11.37 -18.97 7.55
CA ASP A 138 12.48 -19.90 7.63
C ASP A 138 13.68 -19.21 8.30
N GLN A 139 14.02 -19.72 9.48
CA GLN A 139 15.13 -19.27 10.31
C GLN A 139 16.24 -20.33 10.41
N SER A 140 16.27 -21.31 9.50
CA SER A 140 17.30 -22.36 9.46
C SER A 140 18.73 -21.80 9.36
N ARG A 141 18.87 -20.59 8.80
CA ARG A 141 20.14 -19.85 8.69
C ARG A 141 20.28 -18.69 9.68
N GLY A 142 19.50 -18.72 10.77
CA GLY A 142 19.37 -17.61 11.71
C GLY A 142 18.23 -16.66 11.35
N ILE A 143 18.07 -15.59 12.16
CA ILE A 143 17.02 -14.58 11.94
C ILE A 143 17.40 -13.74 10.72
N PRO A 144 16.55 -13.69 9.66
CA PRO A 144 16.83 -12.86 8.49
C PRO A 144 16.98 -11.38 8.89
N GLN A 145 18.04 -10.74 8.41
CA GLN A 145 18.26 -9.30 8.63
C GLN A 145 17.25 -8.46 7.85
N THR A 146 16.93 -8.89 6.62
CA THR A 146 15.98 -8.26 5.73
C THR A 146 14.99 -9.31 5.22
N LEU A 147 13.72 -8.93 5.10
CA LEU A 147 12.68 -9.76 4.50
C LEU A 147 12.29 -9.19 3.13
N PRO A 148 11.96 -10.04 2.15
CA PRO A 148 11.41 -9.55 0.90
C PRO A 148 10.04 -8.91 1.16
N SER A 149 9.75 -7.77 0.53
CA SER A 149 8.42 -7.19 0.57
C SER A 149 7.40 -8.14 -0.05
N LEU A 150 6.24 -8.22 0.57
CA LEU A 150 5.05 -8.92 0.08
C LEU A 150 4.29 -8.08 -0.93
N GLN A 151 4.64 -6.82 -1.19
CA GLN A 151 3.96 -6.06 -2.23
C GLN A 151 4.18 -6.76 -3.58
N PRO A 152 3.15 -6.75 -4.46
CA PRO A 152 3.38 -7.22 -5.81
C PRO A 152 4.45 -6.32 -6.39
N SER A 153 5.45 -6.90 -7.06
CA SER A 153 6.44 -6.16 -7.85
C SER A 153 5.72 -5.54 -9.05
N GLY A 154 4.88 -4.54 -8.79
CA GLY A 154 4.16 -3.82 -9.82
C GLY A 154 5.16 -2.94 -10.53
N ILE A 155 5.24 -3.09 -11.85
CA ILE A 155 5.74 -2.05 -12.75
C ILE A 155 5.09 -0.74 -12.26
N GLY A 156 5.89 0.16 -11.69
CA GLY A 156 5.36 1.40 -11.13
C GLY A 156 4.55 2.07 -12.22
N TRP A 157 3.36 2.61 -11.93
CA TRP A 157 2.57 3.32 -12.93
C TRP A 157 3.25 4.61 -13.43
N GLY A 158 4.41 4.97 -12.86
CA GLY A 158 5.23 6.12 -13.24
C GLY A 158 5.48 6.26 -14.75
N PRO A 159 5.86 5.20 -15.50
CA PRO A 159 6.00 5.27 -16.94
C PRO A 159 4.66 5.45 -17.66
N VAL A 160 3.55 4.88 -17.18
CA VAL A 160 2.22 5.05 -17.80
C VAL A 160 1.74 6.49 -17.66
N ILE A 161 1.92 7.08 -16.48
CA ILE A 161 1.63 8.51 -16.23
C ILE A 161 2.57 9.39 -17.07
N GLY A 162 3.86 9.03 -17.15
CA GLY A 162 4.85 9.74 -17.98
C GLY A 162 4.50 9.75 -19.47
N ILE A 163 4.10 8.59 -20.02
CA ILE A 163 3.68 8.46 -21.42
C ILE A 163 2.41 9.29 -21.68
N GLY A 164 1.44 9.24 -20.77
CA GLY A 164 0.22 10.04 -20.87
C GLY A 164 0.50 11.55 -20.89
N LEU A 165 1.42 12.03 -20.06
CA LEU A 165 1.80 13.45 -20.02
C LEU A 165 2.52 13.90 -21.29
N ILE A 166 3.44 13.08 -21.81
CA ILE A 166 4.17 13.36 -23.05
C ILE A 166 3.21 13.43 -24.24
N ALA A 167 2.24 12.52 -24.33
CA ALA A 167 1.22 12.53 -25.38
C ALA A 167 0.34 13.79 -25.33
N LEU A 168 -0.01 14.26 -24.13
CA LEU A 168 -0.79 15.49 -23.92
C LEU A 168 -0.02 16.73 -24.36
N ILE A 169 1.27 16.83 -24.01
CA ILE A 169 2.14 17.94 -24.42
C ILE A 169 2.33 17.94 -25.94
N ALA A 170 2.56 16.77 -26.55
CA ALA A 170 2.67 16.64 -28.00
C ALA A 170 1.37 17.06 -28.71
N GLY A 171 0.22 16.63 -28.19
CA GLY A 171 -1.10 17.02 -28.71
C GLY A 171 -1.35 18.53 -28.62
N MET A 172 -1.02 19.15 -27.49
CA MET A 172 -1.11 20.61 -27.33
C MET A 172 -0.19 21.35 -28.31
N GLY A 173 1.03 20.86 -28.53
CA GLY A 173 1.97 21.45 -29.49
C GLY A 173 1.44 21.43 -30.92
N ILE A 174 0.93 20.28 -31.37
CA ILE A 174 0.34 20.13 -32.72
C ILE A 174 -0.86 21.06 -32.88
N PHE A 175 -1.75 21.12 -31.88
CA PHE A 175 -2.91 22.01 -31.89
C PHE A 175 -2.51 23.48 -32.01
N TRP A 176 -1.50 23.92 -31.26
CA TRP A 176 -1.05 25.31 -31.27
C TRP A 176 -0.44 25.72 -32.62
N ILE A 177 0.33 24.82 -33.25
CA ILE A 177 0.87 25.03 -34.61
C ILE A 177 -0.28 25.12 -35.63
N ALA A 178 -1.25 24.20 -35.59
CA ALA A 178 -2.39 24.24 -36.50
C ALA A 178 -3.21 25.52 -36.35
N HIS A 179 -3.47 25.95 -35.11
CA HIS A 179 -4.23 27.16 -34.82
C HIS A 179 -3.51 28.45 -35.27
N THR A 180 -2.19 28.53 -35.10
CA THR A 180 -1.39 29.69 -35.55
C THR A 180 -1.34 29.79 -37.08
N VAL A 181 -1.16 28.67 -37.79
CA VAL A 181 -1.20 28.62 -39.26
C VAL A 181 -2.57 29.00 -39.81
N LEU A 182 -3.66 28.53 -39.19
CA LEU A 182 -5.02 28.90 -39.58
C LEU A 182 -5.29 30.40 -39.40
N ARG A 183 -4.80 31.01 -38.32
CA ARG A 183 -4.92 32.46 -38.12
C ARG A 183 -4.16 33.27 -39.17
N GLN A 184 -2.98 32.82 -39.60
CA GLN A 184 -2.20 33.52 -40.62
C GLN A 184 -2.88 33.53 -41.99
N ARG A 185 -3.61 32.47 -42.35
CA ARG A 185 -4.34 32.39 -43.63
C ARG A 185 -5.51 33.37 -43.71
N HIS A 186 -6.12 33.74 -42.58
CA HIS A 186 -7.19 34.74 -42.54
C HIS A 186 -6.70 36.19 -42.57
N ALA A 187 -5.39 36.41 -42.48
CA ALA A 187 -4.79 37.76 -42.52
C ALA A 187 -4.28 38.15 -43.91
N ILE A 188 -4.46 37.32 -44.93
CA ILE A 188 -4.16 37.68 -46.32
C ILE A 188 -5.38 38.45 -46.85
N PRO A 189 -5.31 39.78 -47.02
CA PRO A 189 -6.40 40.52 -47.63
C PRO A 189 -6.64 39.99 -49.05
N PRO A 190 -7.91 39.93 -49.50
CA PRO A 190 -8.22 39.50 -50.85
C PRO A 190 -7.41 40.35 -51.83
N ALA A 191 -6.76 39.70 -52.78
CA ALA A 191 -6.04 40.36 -53.85
C ALA A 191 -6.99 41.40 -54.47
N SER A 192 -6.60 42.67 -54.39
CA SER A 192 -7.30 43.74 -55.07
C SER A 192 -7.38 43.38 -56.54
N GLU A 193 -8.60 43.16 -57.05
CA GLU A 193 -8.86 43.08 -58.48
C GLU A 193 -8.36 44.39 -59.10
N ASP A 194 -7.31 44.29 -59.92
CA ASP A 194 -6.83 45.41 -60.71
C ASP A 194 -7.95 45.85 -61.67
N PRO A 195 -8.33 47.14 -61.69
CA PRO A 195 -9.30 47.62 -62.66
C PRO A 195 -8.66 47.55 -64.05
N GLU A 196 -9.22 46.70 -64.90
CA GLU A 196 -8.90 46.61 -66.32
C GLU A 196 -9.19 47.96 -66.99
N CYS A 197 -8.14 48.78 -67.11
CA CYS A 197 -8.16 50.08 -67.75
C CYS A 197 -8.18 49.85 -69.27
N GLY A 198 -9.27 50.28 -69.91
CA GLY A 198 -9.58 49.96 -71.29
C GLY A 198 -8.57 50.44 -72.34
N SER A 199 -8.76 49.94 -73.56
CA SER A 199 -8.36 50.68 -74.75
C SER A 199 -9.43 50.59 -75.84
N ILE A 200 -9.89 51.78 -76.19
CA ILE A 200 -10.72 52.14 -77.34
C ILE A 200 -9.80 52.19 -78.57
N SER A 201 -10.21 51.65 -79.73
CA SER A 201 -9.81 52.15 -81.07
C SER A 201 -10.63 51.43 -82.15
N LYS A 202 -11.56 52.11 -82.85
CA LYS A 202 -11.46 52.60 -84.25
C LYS A 202 -11.16 51.48 -85.27
N SER A 203 -11.89 51.26 -86.37
CA SER A 203 -12.73 52.11 -87.23
C SER A 203 -13.69 51.25 -88.03
#